data_AF-A0AAW7XBX1-F1
#
_entry.id   AF-A0AAW7XBX1-F1
#
_cell.length_a   1.000
_cell.length_b   1.000
_cell.length_c   1.000
_cell.angle_alpha   90.00
_cell.angle_beta   90.00
_cell.angle_gamma   90.00
#
_symmetry.space_group_name_H-M   'P 1'
#
loop_
_entity.id
_entity.type
_entity.pdbx_description
1 polymer ?
#
loop_
_entity_poly.entity_id
_entity_poly.type
_entity_poly.pdbx_seq_one_letter_code
_entity_poly.pdbx_strand_id
1 'polypeptide(L)'
;MQSLSILIQPSQSDAFQPEDAIALAKSLGRYPEVDRDKQTGEVVLNFFSENLPLLWSQLVKGMFNDEELGEWLQSVSIVVCDPVDGGRDELLLYHFDEDEELDEF
;
A
#
# COMPACT_ATOMS: atom_id res chain seq x y z
N MET A 1 -2.21 -18.03 0.39
CA MET A 1 -2.68 -16.64 0.33
C MET A 1 -1.56 -15.70 0.72
N GLN A 2 -1.10 -14.92 -0.26
CA GLN A 2 -0.01 -13.96 -0.12
C GLN A 2 -0.57 -12.60 0.27
N SER A 3 0.26 -11.73 0.85
CA SER A 3 -0.14 -10.36 1.22
C SER A 3 0.68 -9.30 0.49
N LEU A 4 -0.01 -8.23 0.13
CA LEU A 4 0.57 -6.95 -0.23
C LEU A 4 0.06 -5.93 0.77
N SER A 5 0.98 -5.22 1.40
CA SER A 5 0.69 -4.30 2.49
C SER A 5 1.06 -2.89 2.06
N ILE A 6 0.13 -1.96 2.16
CA ILE A 6 0.38 -0.52 2.00
C ILE A 6 0.49 0.06 3.41
N LEU A 7 1.68 0.44 3.83
CA LEU A 7 1.94 1.22 5.03
C LEU A 7 1.74 2.70 4.69
N ILE A 8 0.90 3.39 5.45
CA ILE A 8 0.61 4.82 5.30
C ILE A 8 1.15 5.55 6.52
N GLN A 9 1.99 6.55 6.28
CA GLN A 9 2.61 7.41 7.28
C GLN A 9 1.97 8.81 7.26
N PRO A 10 0.84 9.02 7.96
CA PRO A 10 0.10 10.29 7.90
C PRO A 10 0.86 11.49 8.47
N SER A 11 1.98 11.27 9.15
CA SER A 11 2.88 12.35 9.60
C SER A 11 3.61 13.07 8.46
N GLN A 12 3.70 12.46 7.27
CA GLN A 12 4.38 13.02 6.11
C GLN A 12 3.55 14.10 5.38
N SER A 13 2.22 14.05 5.49
CA SER A 13 1.31 15.01 4.85
C SER A 13 -0.07 15.02 5.50
N ASP A 14 -0.64 16.21 5.72
CA ASP A 14 -1.96 16.43 6.31
C ASP A 14 -3.08 16.67 5.28
N ALA A 15 -2.78 16.54 3.98
CA ALA A 15 -3.73 16.80 2.89
C ALA A 15 -4.95 15.85 2.91
N PHE A 16 -4.74 14.60 3.31
CA PHE A 16 -5.77 13.56 3.40
C PHE A 16 -5.54 12.67 4.62
N GLN A 17 -6.46 11.74 4.88
CA GLN A 17 -6.41 10.79 5.98
C GLN A 17 -6.34 9.34 5.43
N PRO A 18 -5.78 8.38 6.20
CA PRO A 18 -5.80 6.97 5.83
C PRO A 18 -7.20 6.42 5.49
N GLU A 19 -8.24 6.99 6.11
CA GLU A 19 -9.64 6.69 5.83
C GLU A 19 -10.05 6.96 4.36
N ASP A 20 -9.44 7.94 3.70
CA ASP A 20 -9.70 8.26 2.30
C ASP A 20 -9.15 7.16 1.38
N ALA A 21 -7.93 6.66 1.65
CA ALA A 21 -7.37 5.50 0.96
C ALA A 21 -8.20 4.22 1.18
N ILE A 22 -8.72 4.02 2.40
CA ILE A 22 -9.60 2.87 2.71
C ILE A 22 -10.91 2.98 1.94
N ALA A 23 -11.50 4.17 1.83
CA ALA A 23 -12.72 4.39 1.07
C ALA A 23 -12.51 4.16 -0.42
N LEU A 24 -11.39 4.64 -0.98
CA LEU A 24 -11.01 4.41 -2.37
C LEU A 24 -10.79 2.92 -2.65
N ALA A 25 -10.06 2.20 -1.80
CA ALA A 25 -9.89 0.75 -1.95
C ALA A 25 -11.24 0.03 -2.03
N LYS A 26 -12.18 0.39 -1.14
CA LYS A 26 -13.53 -0.20 -1.12
C LYS A 26 -14.36 0.14 -2.35
N SER A 27 -14.26 1.36 -2.87
CA SER A 27 -14.98 1.76 -4.10
C SER A 27 -14.50 0.96 -5.32
N LEU A 28 -13.24 0.53 -5.32
CA LEU A 28 -12.63 -0.36 -6.32
C LEU A 28 -12.95 -1.85 -6.10
N GLY A 29 -13.79 -2.18 -5.11
CA GLY A 29 -14.12 -3.56 -4.75
C GLY A 29 -13.02 -4.29 -3.99
N ARG A 30 -12.09 -3.56 -3.34
CA ARG A 30 -11.04 -4.12 -2.50
C ARG A 30 -11.31 -3.85 -1.03
N TYR A 31 -11.13 -4.88 -0.21
CA TYR A 31 -11.44 -4.83 1.22
C TYR A 31 -10.19 -5.22 1.99
N PRO A 32 -9.22 -4.30 2.17
CA PRO A 32 -8.03 -4.61 2.94
C PRO A 32 -8.40 -4.85 4.41
N GLU A 33 -7.62 -5.71 5.07
CA GLU A 33 -7.54 -5.72 6.52
C GLU A 33 -6.75 -4.47 6.97
N VAL A 34 -7.21 -3.82 8.03
CA VAL A 34 -6.70 -2.51 8.44
C VAL A 34 -6.13 -2.59 9.85
N ASP A 35 -4.82 -2.44 9.96
CA ASP A 35 -4.11 -2.33 11.23
C ASP A 35 -3.71 -0.89 11.50
N ARG A 36 -3.76 -0.49 12.77
CA ARG A 36 -3.43 0.87 13.20
C ARG A 36 -2.44 0.83 14.35
N ASP A 37 -1.29 1.45 14.16
CA ASP A 37 -0.34 1.66 15.23
C ASP A 37 -0.78 2.86 16.09
N LYS A 38 -1.02 2.62 17.38
CA LYS A 38 -1.50 3.65 18.31
C LYS A 38 -0.40 4.61 18.78
N GLN A 39 0.86 4.26 18.60
CA GLN A 39 2.03 5.05 19.01
C GLN A 39 2.49 5.96 17.87
N THR A 40 2.62 5.41 16.67
CA THR A 40 3.11 6.17 15.50
C THR A 40 1.99 6.84 14.72
N GLY A 41 0.76 6.33 14.83
CA GLY A 41 -0.38 6.76 14.00
C GLY A 41 -0.36 6.17 12.60
N GLU A 42 0.59 5.28 12.30
CA GLU A 42 0.67 4.58 11.02
C GLU A 42 -0.51 3.65 10.82
N VAL A 43 -0.92 3.52 9.55
CA VAL A 43 -2.03 2.65 9.15
C VAL A 43 -1.53 1.68 8.10
N VAL A 44 -1.78 0.40 8.29
CA VAL A 44 -1.42 -0.65 7.34
C VAL A 44 -2.67 -1.19 6.68
N LEU A 45 -2.68 -1.22 5.34
CA LEU A 45 -3.72 -1.83 4.53
C LEU A 45 -3.21 -3.14 3.96
N ASN A 46 -3.67 -4.26 4.50
CA ASN A 46 -3.27 -5.60 4.09
C ASN A 46 -4.25 -6.16 3.05
N PHE A 47 -3.75 -6.39 1.83
CA PHE A 47 -4.50 -6.97 0.72
C PHE A 47 -4.04 -8.40 0.46
N PHE A 48 -4.99 -9.32 0.38
CA PHE A 48 -4.70 -10.73 0.19
C PHE A 48 -5.05 -11.20 -1.23
N SER A 49 -4.14 -11.93 -1.86
CA SER A 49 -4.34 -12.46 -3.21
C SER A 49 -3.51 -13.72 -3.43
N GLU A 50 -3.94 -14.54 -4.40
CA GLU A 50 -3.15 -15.65 -4.96
C GLU A 50 -2.34 -15.18 -6.20
N ASN A 51 -2.57 -13.94 -6.66
CA ASN A 51 -1.84 -13.31 -7.75
C ASN A 51 -1.47 -11.88 -7.36
N LEU A 52 -0.31 -11.73 -6.73
CA LEU A 52 0.20 -10.43 -6.27
C LEU A 52 0.56 -9.47 -7.42
N PRO A 53 1.21 -9.90 -8.53
CA PRO A 53 1.48 -8.99 -9.64
C PRO A 53 0.21 -8.34 -10.21
N LEU A 54 -0.87 -9.13 -10.37
CA LEU A 54 -2.15 -8.61 -10.82
C LEU A 54 -2.77 -7.65 -9.79
N LEU A 55 -2.73 -8.01 -8.51
CA LEU A 55 -3.24 -7.15 -7.44
C LEU A 55 -2.47 -5.82 -7.42
N TRP A 56 -1.14 -5.86 -7.49
CA TRP A 56 -0.31 -4.66 -7.50
C TRP A 56 -0.65 -3.75 -8.68
N SER A 57 -0.71 -4.29 -9.89
CA SER A 57 -1.10 -3.53 -11.09
C SER A 57 -2.47 -2.87 -10.94
N GLN A 58 -3.42 -3.53 -10.28
CA GLN A 58 -4.76 -2.99 -10.02
C GLN A 58 -4.74 -1.88 -8.97
N LEU A 59 -3.94 -2.01 -7.90
CA LEU A 59 -3.77 -0.98 -6.88
C LEU A 59 -3.04 0.24 -7.43
N VAL A 60 -2.00 0.05 -8.25
CA VAL A 60 -1.32 1.15 -8.94
C VAL A 60 -2.32 1.93 -9.80
N LYS A 61 -3.07 1.22 -10.65
CA LYS A 61 -4.04 1.86 -11.55
C LYS A 61 -5.19 2.54 -10.81
N GLY A 62 -5.67 1.93 -9.73
CA GLY A 62 -6.89 2.39 -9.05
C GLY A 62 -6.66 3.35 -7.89
N MET A 63 -5.50 3.28 -7.24
CA MET A 63 -5.19 4.07 -6.04
C MET A 63 -4.02 5.03 -6.28
N PHE A 64 -2.87 4.53 -6.74
CA PHE A 64 -1.68 5.39 -6.91
C PHE A 64 -1.81 6.34 -8.10
N ASN A 65 -2.56 5.96 -9.13
CA ASN A 65 -2.86 6.82 -10.28
C ASN A 65 -4.22 7.54 -10.15
N ASP A 66 -4.84 7.54 -8.97
CA ASP A 66 -6.06 8.29 -8.73
C ASP A 66 -5.80 9.80 -8.87
N GLU A 67 -6.73 10.53 -9.52
CA GLU A 67 -6.55 11.96 -9.83
C GLU A 67 -6.55 12.86 -8.59
N GLU A 68 -7.13 12.41 -7.48
CA GLU A 68 -7.29 13.19 -6.25
C GLU A 68 -6.35 12.72 -5.15
N LEU A 69 -6.33 11.41 -4.88
CA LEU A 69 -5.58 10.81 -3.77
C LEU A 69 -4.21 10.26 -4.18
N GLY A 70 -3.96 10.06 -5.47
CA GLY A 70 -2.78 9.34 -5.96
C GLY A 70 -1.46 9.99 -5.56
N GLU A 71 -1.33 11.31 -5.75
CA GLU A 71 -0.13 12.07 -5.38
C GLU A 71 0.13 12.05 -3.87
N TRP A 72 -0.93 12.20 -3.07
CA TRP A 72 -0.82 12.10 -1.62
C TRP A 72 -0.38 10.70 -1.20
N LEU A 73 -1.03 9.65 -1.71
CA LEU A 73 -0.73 8.27 -1.35
C LEU A 73 0.73 7.93 -1.70
N GLN A 74 1.22 8.38 -2.85
CA GLN A 74 2.63 8.26 -3.23
C GLN A 74 3.55 8.93 -2.20
N SER A 75 3.25 10.15 -1.76
CA SER A 75 4.11 10.89 -0.83
C SER A 75 4.18 10.33 0.59
N VAL A 76 3.26 9.44 0.98
CA VAL A 76 3.12 8.99 2.38
C VAL A 76 3.20 7.48 2.56
N SER A 77 3.41 6.70 1.49
CA SER A 77 3.27 5.25 1.57
C SER A 77 4.53 4.46 1.25
N ILE A 78 4.58 3.27 1.84
CA ILE A 78 5.52 2.21 1.54
C ILE A 78 4.68 0.97 1.18
N VAL A 79 5.06 0.25 0.13
CA VAL A 79 4.38 -0.98 -0.28
C VAL A 79 5.34 -2.14 -0.19
N VAL A 80 5.00 -3.10 0.66
CA VAL A 80 5.75 -4.34 0.83
C VAL A 80 4.91 -5.55 0.47
N CYS A 81 5.57 -6.63 0.10
CA CYS A 81 4.93 -7.85 -0.32
C CYS A 81 5.60 -9.07 0.29
N ASP A 82 4.78 -9.93 0.92
CA ASP A 82 5.23 -11.18 1.53
C ASP A 82 4.82 -12.39 0.66
N PRO A 83 5.75 -12.97 -0.13
CA PRO A 83 5.47 -14.14 -0.93
C PRO A 83 5.41 -15.41 -0.07
N VAL A 84 4.33 -16.18 -0.23
CA VAL A 84 4.01 -17.46 0.46
C VAL A 84 5.15 -18.49 0.51
N ASP A 85 6.11 -18.45 -0.41
CA ASP A 85 7.26 -19.35 -0.38
C ASP A 85 8.33 -18.77 0.55
N GLY A 86 8.22 -19.13 1.84
CA GLY A 86 9.02 -18.67 2.99
C GLY A 86 10.55 -18.83 2.88
N GLY A 87 11.14 -18.18 1.89
CA GLY A 87 12.56 -18.15 1.58
C GLY A 87 12.99 -16.93 0.74
N ARG A 88 12.09 -15.99 0.43
CA ARG A 88 12.45 -14.66 -0.06
C ARG A 88 12.17 -13.64 1.04
N ASP A 89 13.09 -12.70 1.21
CA ASP A 89 12.88 -11.50 2.01
C ASP A 89 11.69 -10.71 1.43
N GLU A 90 11.00 -9.95 2.26
CA GLU A 90 9.87 -9.08 1.85
C GLU A 90 10.29 -8.22 0.64
N LEU A 91 9.46 -8.18 -0.42
CA LEU A 91 9.75 -7.35 -1.59
C LEU A 91 9.26 -5.92 -1.34
N LEU A 92 10.14 -4.94 -1.52
CA LEU A 92 9.80 -3.51 -1.47
C LEU A 92 9.34 -3.05 -2.86
N LEU A 93 8.03 -2.92 -3.05
CA LEU A 93 7.44 -2.59 -4.36
C LEU A 93 7.29 -1.08 -4.60
N TYR A 94 7.23 -0.30 -3.53
CA TYR A 94 7.12 1.15 -3.59
C TYR A 94 7.61 1.77 -2.29
N HIS A 95 8.25 2.92 -2.39
CA HIS A 95 8.63 3.76 -1.27
C HIS A 95 8.44 5.24 -1.66
N PHE A 96 8.02 6.07 -0.71
CA PHE A 96 7.85 7.52 -0.95
C PHE A 96 9.19 8.24 -1.16
N ASP A 97 10.27 7.71 -0.58
CA ASP A 97 11.64 8.14 -0.84
C ASP A 97 12.14 7.54 -2.16
N GLU A 98 12.55 8.41 -3.08
CA GLU A 98 13.01 8.05 -4.41
C GLU A 98 14.43 7.46 -4.44
N ASP A 99 15.18 7.59 -3.34
CA ASP A 99 16.53 7.05 -3.21
C ASP A 99 16.56 5.55 -2.83
N GLU A 100 15.41 4.96 -2.47
CA GLU A 100 15.32 3.55 -2.11
C GLU A 100 15.35 2.62 -3.34
N GLU A 101 16.08 1.51 -3.24
CA GLU A 101 16.14 0.50 -4.30
C GLU A 101 14.90 -0.40 -4.22
N LEU A 102 14.08 -0.40 -5.27
CA LEU A 102 12.84 -1.17 -5.33
C LEU A 102 13.06 -2.56 -5.94
N ASP A 103 12.31 -3.53 -5.43
CA ASP A 103 12.22 -4.86 -6.00
C ASP A 103 11.26 -4.93 -7.18
N GLU A 104 11.49 -5.90 -8.06
CA GLU A 104 10.60 -6.25 -9.16
C GLU A 104 9.97 -7.64 -8.93
N PHE A 105 8.78 -7.85 -9.48
CA PHE A 105 8.07 -9.14 -9.45
C PHE A 105 8.73 -10.22 -10.33
#